data_AF-A0A7X5HZ96-F1
#
_entry.id   AF-A0A7X5HZ96-F1
#
_cell.length_a   1.000
_cell.length_b   1.000
_cell.length_c   1.000
_cell.angle_alpha   90.00
_cell.angle_beta   90.00
_cell.angle_gamma   90.00
#
_symmetry.space_group_name_H-M   'P 1'
#
loop_
_entity.id
_entity.type
_entity.pdbx_description
1 polymer ?
#
loop_
_entity_poly.entity_id
_entity_poly.type
_entity_poly.pdbx_seq_one_letter_code
_entity_poly.pdbx_strand_id
1 'polypeptide(L)' 'MVNGYTELANAIIIQAVKDYRRASSPQMRREIKRFFLSDWFMVLTDADGKRILEKLEQERGAKKYGKRRKNTVNATRRN' A
#
# COMPACT_ATOMS: atom_id res chain seq x y z
N MET A 1 -9.94 25.15 14.82
CA MET A 1 -8.77 25.75 14.15
C MET A 1 -8.02 24.62 13.49
N VAL A 2 -7.90 24.63 12.17
CA VAL A 2 -7.16 23.58 11.44
C VAL A 2 -5.69 23.98 11.48
N ASN A 3 -4.84 23.16 12.08
CA ASN A 3 -3.41 23.42 12.13
C ASN A 3 -2.85 23.16 10.73
N GLY A 4 -2.37 24.19 10.02
CA GLY A 4 -1.83 24.02 8.65
C GLY A 4 -0.70 22.98 8.56
N TYR A 5 0.02 22.77 9.66
CA TYR A 5 1.02 21.70 9.79
C TYR A 5 0.40 20.29 9.74
N THR A 6 -0.78 20.10 10.32
CA THR A 6 -1.50 18.82 10.30
C THR A 6 -2.01 18.50 8.89
N GLU A 7 -2.50 19.51 8.16
CA GLU A 7 -2.92 19.32 6.76
C GLU A 7 -1.74 18.96 5.87
N LEU A 8 -0.59 19.62 6.07
CA LEU A 8 0.65 19.30 5.35
C LEU A 8 1.13 17.88 5.67
N ALA A 9 1.16 17.50 6.95
CA ALA A 9 1.52 16.14 7.36
C ALA A 9 0.61 15.11 6.69
N ASN A 10 -0.71 15.31 6.75
CA ASN A 10 -1.69 14.43 6.10
C ASN A 10 -1.47 14.34 4.58
N ALA A 11 -1.18 15.47 3.92
CA ALA A 11 -0.91 15.50 2.48
C ALA A 11 0.34 14.69 2.12
N ILE A 12 1.42 14.81 2.89
CA ILE A 12 2.66 14.03 2.72
C ILE A 12 2.37 12.54 2.86
N ILE A 13 1.60 12.14 3.88
CA ILE A 13 1.22 10.74 4.12
C ILE A 13 0.42 10.17 2.94
N ILE A 14 -0.60 10.91 2.49
CA ILE A 14 -1.42 10.52 1.33
C ILE A 14 -0.57 10.37 0.08
N GLN A 15 0.39 11.28 -0.13
CA GLN A 15 1.30 11.22 -1.28
C GLN A 15 2.23 10.00 -1.20
N ALA A 16 2.83 9.72 -0.04
CA ALA A 16 3.67 8.55 0.17
C ALA A 16 2.92 7.22 -0.10
N VAL A 17 1.63 7.15 0.28
CA VAL A 17 0.76 6.01 -0.04
C VAL A 17 0.56 5.85 -1.55
N LYS A 18 0.29 6.95 -2.26
CA LYS A 18 0.14 6.94 -3.73
C LYS A 18 1.45 6.50 -4.41
N ASP A 19 2.58 6.98 -3.92
CA ASP A 19 3.90 6.65 -4.44
C ASP A 19 4.23 5.18 -4.19
N TYR A 20 3.84 4.61 -3.04
CA TYR A 20 4.00 3.17 -2.78
C TYR A 20 3.20 2.30 -3.75
N ARG A 21 1.97 2.72 -4.07
CA ARG A 21 1.10 2.03 -5.04
C ARG A 21 1.68 2.09 -6.45
N ARG A 22 2.28 3.21 -6.84
CA ARG A 22 2.92 3.41 -8.17
C ARG A 22 4.33 2.84 -8.27
N ALA A 23 5.03 2.68 -7.15
CA ALA A 23 6.39 2.17 -7.13
C ALA A 23 6.46 0.76 -7.73
N SER A 24 7.12 0.64 -8.88
CA SER A 24 7.43 -0.65 -9.51
C SER A 24 8.74 -1.23 -8.94
N SER A 25 9.69 -0.37 -8.59
CA SER A 25 10.98 -0.75 -8.01
C SER A 25 10.86 -1.22 -6.54
N PRO A 26 11.53 -2.33 -6.16
CA PRO A 26 11.65 -2.76 -4.78
C PRO A 26 12.54 -1.84 -3.92
N GLN A 27 13.46 -1.05 -4.50
CA GLN A 27 14.23 -0.05 -3.75
C GLN A 27 13.32 1.07 -3.26
N MET A 28 12.57 1.70 -4.17
CA MET A 28 11.62 2.79 -3.85
C MET A 28 10.61 2.37 -2.77
N ARG A 29 10.13 1.12 -2.82
CA ARG A 29 9.23 0.60 -1.79
C ARG A 29 9.90 0.49 -0.42
N ARG A 30 11.16 0.05 -0.36
CA ARG A 30 11.89 -0.04 0.91
C ARG A 30 12.10 1.34 1.52
N GLU A 31 12.39 2.35 0.71
CA GLU A 31 12.52 3.73 1.18
C GLU A 31 11.21 4.25 1.76
N ILE A 32 10.10 4.03 1.06
CA ILE A 32 8.77 4.42 1.55
C ILE A 32 8.40 3.65 2.83
N LYS A 33 8.76 2.36 2.95
CA LYS A 33 8.59 1.60 4.20
C LYS A 33 9.40 2.19 5.35
N ARG A 34 10.66 2.56 5.10
CA ARG A 34 11.51 3.20 6.10
C ARG A 34 10.93 4.55 6.54
N PHE A 35 10.33 5.30 5.62
CA PHE A 35 9.61 6.53 5.96
C PHE A 35 8.46 6.28 6.94
N PHE A 36 7.56 5.34 6.65
CA PHE A 36 6.42 5.01 7.53
C PHE A 36 6.83 4.43 8.90
N LEU A 37 8.02 3.84 8.99
CA LEU A 37 8.57 3.27 10.23
C LEU A 37 9.55 4.20 10.95
N SER A 38 9.77 5.41 10.44
CA SER A 38 10.71 6.36 11.02
C SER A 38 10.08 7.13 12.18
N ASP A 39 10.90 7.52 13.15
CA ASP A 39 10.47 8.36 14.28
C ASP A 39 9.89 9.71 13.80
N TRP A 40 10.36 10.20 12.64
CA TRP A 40 9.82 11.39 12.00
C TRP A 40 8.34 11.28 11.64
N PHE A 41 7.87 10.08 11.27
CA PHE A 41 6.46 9.85 11.00
C PHE A 41 5.61 9.97 12.27
N MET A 42 6.12 9.48 13.41
CA MET A 42 5.46 9.60 14.71
C MET A 42 5.37 11.05 15.18
N VAL A 43 6.35 11.89 14.82
CA VAL A 43 6.31 13.34 15.10
C VAL A 43 5.27 14.06 14.25
N LEU A 44 5.06 13.60 13.01
CA LEU A 44 4.09 14.20 12.08
C LEU A 44 2.64 13.79 12.37
N THR A 45 2.41 12.60 12.91
CA THR A 45 1.07 12.07 13.14
C THR A 45 1.06 10.97 14.21
N ASP A 46 -0.03 10.88 14.98
CA ASP A 46 -0.29 9.77 15.91
C ASP A 46 -0.78 8.49 15.20
N ALA A 47 -0.89 8.51 13.87
CA ALA A 47 -1.29 7.34 13.10
C ALA A 47 -0.23 6.23 13.17
N ASP A 48 -0.67 4.98 13.10
CA ASP A 48 0.23 3.82 13.09
C ASP A 48 0.74 3.52 11.68
N GLY A 49 1.98 3.93 11.39
CA GLY A 49 2.66 3.70 10.12
C GLY A 49 2.80 2.22 9.77
N LYS A 50 2.89 1.32 10.75
CA LYS A 50 2.92 -0.14 10.51
C LYS A 50 1.58 -0.63 9.95
N ARG A 51 0.46 -0.19 10.52
CA ARG A 51 -0.88 -0.59 10.03
C ARG A 51 -1.16 -0.08 8.61
N ILE A 52 -0.68 1.12 8.28
CA ILE A 52 -0.76 1.65 6.90
C ILE A 52 0.02 0.73 5.96
N LEU A 53 1.24 0.36 6.34
CA LEU A 53 2.08 -0.49 5.53
C LEU A 53 1.50 -1.91 5.34
N GLU A 54 0.97 -2.54 6.39
CA GLU A 54 0.32 -3.84 6.32
C GLU A 54 -0.82 -3.86 5.30
N LYS A 55 -1.69 -2.83 5.33
CA LYS A 55 -2.77 -2.69 4.34
C LYS A 55 -2.22 -2.55 2.92
N LEU A 56 -1.18 -1.74 2.72
CA LEU A 56 -0.57 -1.55 1.41
C LEU A 56 0.08 -2.82 0.86
N GLU A 57 0.70 -3.62 1.72
CA GLU A 57 1.24 -4.93 1.35
C GLU A 57 0.13 -5.92 1.04
N GLN A 58 -0.94 -5.94 1.83
CA GLN A 58 -2.10 -6.79 1.61
C GLN A 58 -2.79 -6.45 0.27
N GLU A 59 -2.98 -5.17 -0.06
CA GLU A 59 -3.52 -4.72 -1.34
C GLU A 59 -2.66 -5.21 -2.53
N ARG A 60 -1.33 -5.19 -2.40
CA ARG A 60 -0.43 -5.68 -3.45
C ARG A 60 -0.34 -7.21 -3.51
N GLY A 61 -0.37 -7.87 -2.35
CA GLY A 61 -0.40 -9.33 -2.24
C GLY A 61 -1.69 -9.90 -2.82
N ALA A 62 -2.84 -9.30 -2.49
CA ALA A 62 -4.15 -9.67 -3.04
C ALA A 62 -4.19 -9.57 -4.57
N LYS A 63 -3.54 -8.54 -5.17
CA LYS A 63 -3.39 -8.44 -6.63
C LYS A 63 -2.58 -9.58 -7.25
N LYS A 64 -1.65 -10.22 -6.53
CA LYS A 64 -0.90 -11.38 -7.04
C LYS A 64 -1.75 -12.66 -7.10
N TYR A 65 -2.79 -12.79 -6.27
CA TYR A 65 -3.62 -14.01 -6.20
C TYR A 65 -4.93 -13.94 -7.01
N GLY A 66 -5.29 -12.78 -7.57
CA GLY A 66 -6.48 -12.63 -8.42
C GLY A 66 -6.35 -13.18 -9.86
N LYS A 67 -5.19 -13.70 -10.27
CA LYS A 67 -4.92 -14.19 -11.63
C LYS A 67 -4.86 -15.73 -11.70
N ARG A 68 -5.86 -16.41 -11.12
CA ARG A 68 -6.02 -17.87 -11.23
C ARG A 68 -7.49 -18.25 -10.98
N ARG A 69 -8.31 -18.24 -12.03
CA ARG A 69 -9.42 -19.20 -12.31
C ARG A 69 -10.33 -18.69 -13.42
N LYS A 70 -10.15 -19.27 -14.60
CA LYS A 70 -11.18 -19.68 -15.57
C LYS A 70 -10.45 -20.32 -16.75
N ASN A 71 -10.14 -21.60 -16.61
CA ASN A 71 -10.02 -22.49 -17.75
C ASN A 71 -10.31 -23.92 -17.28
N THR A 72 -10.95 -24.68 -18.17
CA THR A 72 -11.28 -26.12 -18.10
C THR A 72 -12.50 -26.54 -17.27
N VAL A 73 -13.70 -26.32 -17.81
CA VAL A 73 -14.81 -27.29 -17.71
C VAL A 73 -15.67 -27.18 -18.97
N ASN A 74 -15.09 -27.57 -20.11
CA ASN A 74 -15.84 -27.97 -21.32
C ASN A 74 -15.20 -29.20 -21.98
N ALA A 75 -14.38 -29.96 -21.24
CA ALA A 75 -14.13 -31.35 -21.56
C ALA A 75 -15.24 -32.14 -20.86
N THR A 76 -15.90 -33.04 -21.60
CA THR A 76 -16.93 -33.97 -21.09
C THR A 76 -18.37 -33.43 -21.04
N ARG A 77 -18.88 -32.96 -22.19
CA ARG A 77 -20.25 -33.30 -22.61
C ARG A 77 -20.13 -34.02 -23.95
N ARG A 78 -20.03 -35.35 -23.89
CA ARG A 78 -21.13 -36.30 -24.13
C ARG A 78 -20.99 -36.88 -25.54
N ASN A 79 -20.52 -38.12 -25.54
CA ASN A 79 -21.02 -39.18 -26.43
C ASN A 79 -22.55 -39.11 -26.54
#